data_AF-A0A9C7SBT3-F1
#
_entry.id   AF-A0A9C7SBT3-F1
#
_cell.length_a   1.000
_cell.length_b   1.000
_cell.length_c   1.000
_cell.angle_alpha   90.00
_cell.angle_beta   90.00
_cell.angle_gamma   90.00
#
_symmetry.space_group_name_H-M   'P 1'
#
loop_
_entity.id
_entity.type
_entity.pdbx_description
1 polymer ?
#
loop_
_entity_poly.entity_id
_entity_poly.type
_entity_poly.pdbx_seq_one_letter_code
_entity_poly.pdbx_strand_id
1 'polypeptide(L)'
;MNKNFTVALFSFALIASILSMVPAAQAGIKVYQEGDKFVEIGGRIQLQYHSEKPDKGESKDKLFFRRLRPYIAGSLFKDWKGKFQWDMGKSDIAVKDAYMQYKGIKNMKVTIGNA
;
A
#
# COMPACT_ATOMS: atom_id res chain seq x y z
N MET A 1 -12.94 -40.49 17.77
CA MET A 1 -12.42 -39.42 16.89
C MET A 1 -13.60 -38.61 16.38
N ASN A 2 -13.87 -37.43 16.97
CA ASN A 2 -15.11 -36.69 16.75
C ASN A 2 -15.05 -35.89 15.44
N LYS A 3 -15.95 -36.23 14.50
CA LYS A 3 -16.07 -35.63 13.15
C LYS A 3 -16.35 -34.12 13.15
N ASN A 4 -16.72 -33.55 14.30
CA ASN A 4 -17.04 -32.12 14.46
C ASN A 4 -15.78 -31.23 14.56
N PHE A 5 -14.61 -31.81 14.89
CA PHE A 5 -13.38 -31.03 15.06
C PHE A 5 -12.74 -30.66 13.70
N THR A 6 -12.90 -31.52 12.69
CA THR A 6 -12.33 -31.32 11.36
C THR A 6 -13.06 -30.23 10.55
N VAL A 7 -14.37 -30.05 10.79
CA VAL A 7 -15.18 -29.03 10.10
C VAL A 7 -14.87 -27.62 10.64
N ALA A 8 -14.59 -27.46 11.93
CA ALA A 8 -14.24 -26.17 12.52
C ALA A 8 -12.90 -25.60 12.00
N LEU A 9 -11.94 -26.47 11.69
CA LEU A 9 -10.62 -26.10 11.13
C LEU A 9 -10.73 -25.58 9.69
N PHE A 10 -11.61 -26.16 8.86
CA PHE A 10 -11.84 -25.70 7.49
C PHE A 10 -12.61 -24.37 7.44
N SER A 11 -13.57 -24.16 8.35
CA SER A 11 -14.37 -22.93 8.40
C SER A 11 -13.55 -21.70 8.83
N PHE A 12 -12.58 -21.86 9.74
CA PHE A 12 -11.69 -20.75 10.15
C PHE A 12 -10.64 -20.40 9.09
N ALA A 13 -10.12 -21.41 8.37
CA ALA A 13 -9.16 -21.20 7.30
C ALA A 13 -9.76 -20.39 6.13
N LEU A 14 -11.05 -20.61 5.82
CA LEU A 14 -11.74 -19.90 4.75
C LEU A 14 -11.99 -18.41 5.09
N ILE A 15 -12.31 -18.09 6.36
CA ILE A 15 -12.54 -16.70 6.79
C ILE A 15 -11.24 -15.88 6.83
N ALA A 16 -10.11 -16.51 7.23
CA ALA A 16 -8.80 -15.85 7.22
C ALA A 16 -8.32 -15.49 5.80
N SER A 17 -8.66 -16.30 4.78
CA SER A 17 -8.35 -15.97 3.38
C SER A 17 -9.14 -14.77 2.85
N ILE A 18 -10.36 -14.49 3.35
CA ILE A 18 -11.21 -13.41 2.82
C ILE A 18 -10.70 -12.02 3.25
N LEU A 19 -10.10 -11.88 4.44
CA LEU A 19 -9.49 -10.61 4.88
C LEU A 19 -8.14 -10.32 4.20
N SER A 20 -7.54 -11.31 3.52
CA SER A 20 -6.34 -11.07 2.70
C SER A 20 -6.65 -10.29 1.41
N MET A 21 -7.94 -10.11 1.08
CA MET A 21 -8.42 -9.49 -0.14
C MET A 21 -8.97 -8.07 0.04
N VAL A 22 -8.64 -7.35 1.13
CA VAL A 22 -9.00 -5.91 1.20
C VAL A 22 -8.38 -5.22 -0.02
N PRO A 23 -9.17 -4.76 -1.01
CA PRO A 23 -8.62 -4.07 -2.15
C PRO A 23 -7.88 -2.87 -1.57
N ALA A 24 -6.62 -2.73 -1.97
CA ALA A 24 -5.82 -1.59 -1.57
C ALA A 24 -6.60 -0.32 -1.90
N ALA A 25 -7.15 0.37 -0.90
CA ALA A 25 -7.64 1.71 -1.08
C ALA A 25 -6.40 2.57 -1.33
N GLN A 26 -6.03 2.71 -2.60
CA GLN A 26 -5.15 3.78 -3.05
C GLN A 26 -6.07 4.99 -3.21
N ALA A 27 -6.13 5.83 -2.18
CA ALA A 27 -6.95 7.02 -2.18
C ALA A 27 -6.05 8.25 -2.11
N GLY A 28 -6.31 9.23 -2.97
CA GLY A 28 -5.63 10.51 -3.00
C GLY A 28 -6.65 11.63 -3.11
N ILE A 29 -6.40 12.71 -2.36
CA ILE A 29 -7.21 13.92 -2.36
C ILE A 29 -6.33 15.04 -2.90
N LYS A 30 -6.81 15.74 -3.93
CA LYS A 30 -6.21 16.99 -4.35
C LYS A 30 -6.57 18.07 -3.34
N VAL A 31 -5.62 18.44 -2.51
CA VAL A 31 -5.77 19.50 -1.50
C VAL A 31 -5.66 20.90 -2.11
N TYR A 32 -5.07 20.98 -3.30
CA TYR A 32 -5.03 22.19 -4.12
C TYR A 32 -5.15 21.81 -5.59
N GLN A 33 -5.93 22.58 -6.35
CA GLN A 33 -6.04 22.46 -7.80
C GLN A 33 -6.41 23.80 -8.43
N GLU A 34 -5.58 24.27 -9.36
CA GLU A 34 -5.81 25.47 -10.16
C GLU A 34 -5.23 25.26 -11.56
N GLY A 35 -6.10 25.03 -12.56
CA GLY A 35 -5.68 24.63 -13.90
C GLY A 35 -4.81 23.37 -13.87
N ASP A 36 -3.59 23.49 -14.40
CA ASP A 36 -2.58 22.42 -14.44
C ASP A 36 -1.78 22.27 -13.14
N LYS A 37 -1.96 23.21 -12.20
CA LYS A 37 -1.29 23.16 -10.90
C LYS A 37 -2.11 22.36 -9.91
N PHE A 38 -1.48 21.44 -9.20
CA PHE A 38 -2.15 20.67 -8.15
C PHE A 38 -1.19 20.18 -7.08
N VAL A 39 -1.75 19.95 -5.89
CA VAL A 39 -1.11 19.17 -4.83
C VAL A 39 -2.09 18.08 -4.41
N GLU A 40 -1.62 16.85 -4.42
CA GLU A 40 -2.36 15.64 -4.06
C GLU A 40 -1.66 14.96 -2.90
N ILE A 41 -2.42 14.69 -1.84
CA ILE A 41 -1.97 13.88 -0.72
C ILE A 41 -2.80 12.61 -0.74
N GLY A 42 -2.14 11.46 -0.65
CA GLY A 42 -2.84 10.20 -0.64
C GLY A 42 -2.04 9.11 0.03
N GLY A 43 -2.53 7.90 -0.08
CA GLY A 43 -1.76 6.77 0.37
C GLY A 43 -2.38 5.42 0.09
N ARG A 44 -1.75 4.41 0.69
CA ARG A 44 -2.23 3.03 0.68
C ARG A 44 -2.09 2.45 2.06
N ILE A 45 -3.20 1.99 2.61
CA ILE A 45 -3.22 1.23 3.87
C ILE A 45 -3.60 -0.20 3.54
N GLN A 46 -2.81 -1.15 4.04
CA GLN A 46 -3.12 -2.57 3.99
C GLN A 46 -2.84 -3.21 5.32
N LEU A 47 -3.90 -3.68 5.97
CA LEU A 47 -3.82 -4.48 7.18
C LEU A 47 -3.87 -5.96 6.81
N GLN A 48 -3.07 -6.79 7.47
CA GLN A 48 -3.03 -8.22 7.25
C GLN A 48 -3.02 -8.96 8.58
N TYR A 49 -3.89 -9.95 8.69
CA TYR A 49 -3.84 -10.97 9.73
C TYR A 49 -3.15 -12.20 9.17
N HIS A 50 -2.23 -12.77 9.94
CA HIS A 50 -1.50 -13.99 9.61
C HIS A 50 -1.60 -14.94 10.81
N SER A 51 -2.09 -16.15 10.55
CA SER A 51 -2.18 -17.23 11.53
C SER A 51 -1.37 -18.41 11.01
N GLU A 52 -0.53 -18.97 11.86
CA GLU A 52 0.30 -20.13 11.60
C GLU A 52 0.03 -21.20 12.65
N LYS A 53 -0.39 -22.39 12.20
CA LYS A 53 -0.66 -23.55 13.06
C LYS A 53 0.29 -24.70 12.69
N PRO A 54 1.44 -24.83 13.36
CA PRO A 54 2.38 -25.92 13.08
C PRO A 54 1.87 -27.26 13.62
N ASP A 55 2.29 -28.37 12.99
CA ASP A 55 1.94 -29.74 13.43
C ASP A 55 2.46 -30.07 14.83
N LYS A 56 3.54 -29.40 15.26
CA LYS A 56 4.09 -29.43 16.61
C LYS A 56 4.46 -28.01 17.03
N GLY A 57 3.77 -27.49 18.05
CA GLY A 57 4.03 -26.17 18.62
C GLY A 57 2.76 -25.36 18.89
N GLU A 58 2.94 -24.15 19.42
CA GLU A 58 1.84 -23.23 19.67
C GLU A 58 1.42 -22.50 18.38
N SER A 59 0.11 -22.26 18.25
CA SER A 59 -0.45 -21.42 17.20
C SER A 59 0.06 -19.99 17.34
N LYS A 60 0.50 -19.38 16.24
CA LYS A 60 0.96 -17.99 16.22
C LYS A 60 0.03 -17.14 15.39
N ASP A 61 -0.44 -16.05 15.98
CA ASP A 61 -1.29 -15.07 15.32
C ASP A 61 -0.61 -13.70 15.32
N LYS A 62 -0.65 -13.02 14.17
CA LYS A 62 -0.07 -11.69 14.01
C LYS A 62 -0.97 -10.80 13.16
N LEU A 63 -1.34 -9.66 13.71
CA LEU A 63 -1.93 -8.55 12.97
C LEU A 63 -0.84 -7.51 12.67
N PHE A 64 -0.66 -7.12 11.40
CA PHE A 64 0.36 -6.15 11.02
C PHE A 64 -0.03 -5.35 9.77
N PHE A 65 0.55 -4.17 9.60
CA PHE A 65 0.44 -3.42 8.35
C PHE A 65 1.33 -4.08 7.28
N ARG A 66 0.74 -4.61 6.21
CA ARG A 66 1.52 -5.05 5.05
C ARG A 66 2.07 -3.85 4.27
N ARG A 67 1.30 -2.75 4.22
CA ARG A 67 1.65 -1.48 3.57
C ARG A 67 1.04 -0.33 4.35
N LEU A 68 1.84 0.68 4.64
CA LEU A 68 1.39 2.00 5.07
C LEU A 68 2.17 3.00 4.25
N ARG A 69 1.61 3.40 3.11
CA ARG A 69 2.29 4.18 2.08
C ARG A 69 1.65 5.54 1.82
N PRO A 70 1.83 6.52 2.71
CA PRO A 70 1.48 7.90 2.37
C PRO A 70 2.34 8.39 1.20
N TYR A 71 1.77 9.27 0.39
CA TYR A 71 2.49 10.01 -0.64
C TYR A 71 1.99 11.45 -0.74
N ILE A 72 2.88 12.29 -1.24
CA ILE A 72 2.58 13.64 -1.71
C ILE A 72 3.00 13.69 -3.17
N ALA A 73 2.10 14.15 -4.04
CA ALA A 73 2.36 14.36 -5.46
C ALA A 73 1.88 15.75 -5.87
N GLY A 74 2.55 16.38 -6.82
CA GLY A 74 2.10 17.69 -7.26
C GLY A 74 2.75 18.16 -8.54
N SER A 75 2.17 19.22 -9.08
CA SER A 75 2.64 19.98 -10.23
C SER A 75 2.41 21.44 -9.88
N LEU A 76 3.46 22.21 -9.61
CA LEU A 76 3.35 23.64 -9.27
C LEU A 76 3.82 24.55 -10.42
N PHE A 77 4.62 23.99 -11.32
CA PHE A 77 5.15 24.64 -12.51
C PHE A 77 4.71 23.86 -13.74
N LYS A 78 4.57 24.56 -14.87
CA LYS A 78 4.22 23.95 -16.14
C LYS A 78 5.21 22.81 -16.45
N ASP A 79 4.68 21.68 -16.90
CA ASP A 79 5.43 20.49 -17.31
C ASP A 79 6.23 19.76 -16.20
N TRP A 80 6.21 20.21 -14.95
CA TRP A 80 6.94 19.58 -13.85
C TRP A 80 6.01 18.85 -12.89
N LYS A 81 6.31 17.58 -12.62
CA LYS A 81 5.63 16.77 -11.61
C LYS A 81 6.63 16.27 -10.57
N GLY A 82 6.32 16.45 -9.29
CA GLY A 82 7.03 15.80 -8.18
C GLY A 82 6.19 14.69 -7.55
N LYS A 83 6.86 13.69 -6.99
CA LYS A 83 6.24 12.72 -6.08
C LYS A 83 7.23 12.26 -5.02
N PHE A 84 6.74 12.18 -3.80
CA PHE A 84 7.43 11.57 -2.67
C PHE A 84 6.50 10.57 -1.98
N GLN A 85 6.95 9.33 -1.80
CA GLN A 85 6.21 8.23 -1.18
C GLN A 85 7.16 7.40 -0.31
N TRP A 86 6.74 7.04 0.90
CA TRP A 86 7.47 6.12 1.78
C TRP A 86 6.53 5.02 2.28
N ASP A 87 7.08 3.85 2.64
CA ASP A 87 6.35 2.70 3.19
C ASP A 87 6.81 2.45 4.62
N MET A 88 5.84 2.31 5.54
CA MET A 88 6.05 2.05 6.96
C MET A 88 5.42 0.73 7.41
N GLY A 89 4.98 -0.12 6.47
CA GLY A 89 4.23 -1.33 6.81
C GLY A 89 5.09 -2.40 7.49
N LYS A 90 6.21 -2.78 6.87
CA LYS A 90 7.07 -3.86 7.35
C LYS A 90 8.30 -3.31 8.07
N SER A 91 8.10 -2.93 9.34
CA SER A 91 9.12 -2.62 10.36
C SER A 91 10.03 -1.41 10.10
N ASP A 92 10.55 -1.27 8.88
CA ASP A 92 11.47 -0.20 8.48
C ASP A 92 10.77 0.82 7.59
N ILE A 93 11.17 2.09 7.72
CA ILE A 93 10.73 3.16 6.83
C ILE A 93 11.55 3.06 5.55
N ALA A 94 10.88 2.84 4.42
CA ALA A 94 11.52 2.74 3.12
C ALA A 94 10.93 3.77 2.14
N VAL A 95 11.78 4.63 1.58
CA VAL A 95 11.38 5.52 0.48
C VAL A 95 11.07 4.66 -0.76
N LYS A 96 9.87 4.82 -1.32
CA LYS A 96 9.41 4.10 -2.52
C LYS A 96 9.52 4.97 -3.76
N ASP A 97 9.04 6.21 -3.66
CA ASP A 97 9.17 7.20 -4.72
C ASP A 97 9.81 8.46 -4.13
N ALA A 98 10.80 9.01 -4.82
CA ALA A 98 11.38 10.32 -4.56
C ALA A 98 11.93 10.83 -5.88
N TYR A 99 11.09 11.48 -6.67
CA TYR A 99 11.46 11.93 -8.01
C TYR A 99 10.84 13.27 -8.39
N MET A 100 11.50 13.93 -9.34
CA MET A 100 10.95 14.98 -10.19
C MET A 100 10.89 14.50 -11.63
N GLN A 101 9.83 14.88 -12.34
CA GLN A 101 9.58 14.45 -13.70
C GLN A 101 9.21 15.65 -14.57
N TYR A 102 9.97 15.86 -15.64
CA TYR A 102 9.66 16.83 -16.69
C TYR A 102 8.86 16.17 -17.82
N LYS A 103 7.81 16.85 -18.28
CA LYS A 103 6.81 16.36 -19.25
C LYS A 103 6.62 17.28 -20.46
N GLY A 104 7.47 18.29 -20.63
CA GLY A 104 7.29 19.30 -21.69
C GLY A 104 7.65 18.82 -23.09
N ILE A 105 8.22 17.62 -23.22
CA ILE A 105 8.61 17.04 -24.51
C ILE A 105 7.55 16.03 -24.94
N LYS A 106 7.00 16.24 -26.15
CA LYS A 106 5.99 15.34 -26.72
C LYS A 106 6.53 13.90 -26.72
N ASN A 107 5.74 12.97 -26.17
CA ASN A 107 6.04 11.54 -26.07
C ASN A 107 7.28 11.17 -25.23
N MET A 108 7.84 12.08 -24.42
CA MET A 108 8.98 11.78 -23.56
C MET A 108 8.76 12.29 -22.14
N LYS A 109 9.23 11.50 -21.16
CA LYS A 109 9.24 11.87 -19.75
C LYS A 109 10.67 11.74 -19.25
N VAL A 110 11.21 12.83 -18.72
CA VAL A 110 12.53 12.81 -18.10
C VAL A 110 12.32 12.76 -16.60
N THR A 111 12.73 11.66 -15.96
CA THR A 111 12.58 11.46 -14.51
C THR A 111 13.96 11.52 -13.86
N ILE A 112 14.05 12.28 -12.78
CA ILE A 112 15.26 12.38 -11.95
C ILE A 112 14.88 11.92 -10.55
N GLY A 113 15.56 10.88 -10.07
CA GLY A 113 15.33 10.29 -8.74
C GLY A 113 14.85 8.84 -8.80
N ASN A 114 14.29 8.38 -7.69
CA ASN A 114 13.75 7.03 -7.53
C ASN A 114 12.24 7.05 -7.85
N ALA A 115 11.80 6.26 -8.83
CA ALA A 115 10.45 6.29 -9.37
C ALA A 115 9.88 4.89 -9.62
#